data_AF-A0A1G0NZM0-F1
#
_entry.id   AF-A0A1G0NZM0-F1
#
_cell.length_a   1.000
_cell.length_b   1.000
_cell.length_c   1.000
_cell.angle_alpha   90.00
_cell.angle_beta   90.00
_cell.angle_gamma   90.00
#
_symmetry.space_group_name_H-M   'P 1'
#
loop_
_entity.id
_entity.type
_entity.pdbx_description
1 polymer ?
#
loop_
_entity_poly.entity_id
_entity_poly.type
_entity_poly.pdbx_seq_one_letter_code
_entity_poly.pdbx_strand_id
1 'polypeptide(L)' 'MERIVNIKIEKLPEGYYLATSDNVQGLVAQGRTISETIEIARDVAKKLIEAGKNGHKNPR' A
#
# COMPACT_ATOMS: atom_id res chain seq x y z
N MET A 1 5.20 5.23 14.92
CA MET A 1 4.78 3.86 15.30
C MET A 1 5.19 2.96 14.16
N GLU A 2 6.03 1.97 14.43
CA GLU A 2 6.55 1.05 13.41
C GLU A 2 5.52 -0.05 13.16
N ARG A 3 5.30 -0.41 11.88
CA ARG A 3 4.33 -1.43 11.48
C ARG A 3 4.90 -2.21 10.30
N ILE A 4 4.85 -3.53 10.41
CA ILE A 4 5.23 -4.43 9.32
C ILE A 4 3.98 -4.71 8.50
N VAL A 5 4.09 -4.54 7.18
CA VAL A 5 3.01 -4.81 6.22
C VAL A 5 3.53 -5.78 5.19
N ASN A 6 2.86 -6.91 5.04
CA ASN A 6 3.15 -7.86 3.98
C ASN A 6 2.51 -7.37 2.67
N ILE A 7 3.35 -7.17 1.66
CA ILE A 7 2.90 -6.83 0.30
C ILE A 7 3.25 -7.98 -0.64
N LYS A 8 2.38 -8.24 -1.61
CA LYS A 8 2.63 -9.12 -2.76
C LYS A 8 3.08 -8.25 -3.91
N ILE A 9 4.13 -8.66 -4.60
CA ILE A 9 4.63 -7.98 -5.80
C ILE A 9 4.48 -8.92 -6.99
N GLU A 10 3.81 -8.44 -8.03
CA GLU A 10 3.57 -9.17 -9.26
C GLU A 10 4.13 -8.37 -10.44
N LYS A 11 4.82 -9.05 -11.37
CA LYS A 11 5.28 -8.41 -12.61
C LYS A 11 4.18 -8.51 -13.65
N LEU A 12 3.77 -7.36 -14.15
CA LEU A 12 2.73 -7.23 -15.17
C LEU A 12 3.31 -7.48 -16.57
N PRO A 13 2.50 -7.99 -17.52
CA PRO A 13 2.93 -8.25 -18.89
C PRO A 13 3.41 -6.99 -19.62
N GLU A 14 2.95 -5.81 -19.20
CA GLU A 14 3.35 -4.50 -19.72
C GLU A 14 4.73 -4.04 -19.23
N GLY A 15 5.40 -4.83 -18.37
CA GLY A 15 6.75 -4.55 -17.88
C GLY A 15 6.83 -3.76 -16.58
N TYR A 16 5.68 -3.50 -15.94
CA TYR A 16 5.60 -2.87 -14.62
C TYR A 16 5.53 -3.90 -13.48
N TYR A 17 5.65 -3.42 -12.25
CA TYR A 17 5.44 -4.18 -11.04
C TYR A 17 4.23 -3.63 -10.30
N LEU A 18 3.33 -4.50 -9.88
CA LEU A 18 2.14 -4.20 -9.09
C LEU A 18 2.36 -4.70 -7.66
N ALA A 19 2.18 -3.84 -6.67
CA ALA A 19 2.15 -4.19 -5.26
C ALA A 19 0.73 -4.10 -4.72
N THR A 20 0.29 -5.18 -4.06
CA THR A 20 -0.99 -5.28 -3.35
C THR A 20 -0.78 -5.84 -1.95
N SER A 21 -1.77 -5.72 -1.06
CA SER A 21 -1.70 -6.33 0.28
C SER A 21 -3.06 -6.85 0.71
N ASP A 22 -3.08 -8.09 1.24
CA ASP A 22 -4.29 -8.67 1.84
C ASP A 22 -4.57 -8.06 3.23
N ASN A 23 -3.57 -7.43 3.87
CA ASN A 23 -3.69 -6.90 5.23
C ASN A 23 -4.01 -5.40 5.27
N VAL A 24 -3.77 -4.69 4.17
CA VAL A 24 -4.07 -3.26 4.06
C VAL A 24 -5.07 -3.07 2.93
N GLN A 25 -6.35 -2.97 3.28
CA GLN A 25 -7.42 -2.75 2.32
C GLN A 25 -7.17 -1.47 1.52
N GLY A 26 -7.29 -1.59 0.19
CA GLY A 26 -7.07 -0.48 -0.74
C GLY A 26 -5.61 -0.20 -1.06
N LEU A 27 -4.65 -0.97 -0.54
CA LEU A 27 -3.24 -0.86 -0.92
C LEU A 27 -3.05 -1.42 -2.32
N VAL A 28 -2.84 -0.51 -3.27
CA VAL A 28 -2.45 -0.79 -4.65
C VAL A 28 -1.37 0.23 -5.03
N ALA A 29 -0.23 -0.25 -5.51
CA ALA A 29 0.88 0.59 -5.96
C ALA A 29 1.53 -0.02 -7.20
N GLN A 30 2.02 0.81 -8.12
CA GLN A 30 2.66 0.33 -9.35
C GLN A 30 3.93 1.13 -9.64
N GLY A 31 4.98 0.45 -10.10
CA GLY A 31 6.25 1.06 -10.49
C GLY A 31 6.93 0.33 -11.65
N ARG A 32 7.96 0.95 -12.22
CA ARG A 32 8.82 0.37 -13.29
C ARG A 32 9.86 -0.58 -12.73
N THR A 33 10.21 -0.44 -11.46
CA THR A 33 11.15 -1.32 -10.75
C THR A 33 10.56 -1.81 -9.43
N ILE A 34 11.11 -2.90 -8.88
CA ILE A 34 10.70 -3.43 -7.57
C ILE A 34 10.89 -2.37 -6.49
N SER A 35 12.06 -1.72 -6.43
CA SER A 35 12.38 -0.71 -5.43
C SER A 35 11.41 0.47 -5.46
N GLU A 36 11.14 1.03 -6.65
CA GLU A 36 10.17 2.11 -6.81
C GLU A 36 8.76 1.70 -6.36
N THR A 37 8.35 0.48 -6.72
CA THR A 37 7.04 -0.05 -6.32
C THR A 37 6.92 -0.19 -4.81
N ILE A 38 7.99 -0.60 -4.12
CA ILE A 38 8.04 -0.67 -2.65
C ILE A 38 7.94 0.72 -2.02
N GLU A 39 8.65 1.71 -2.56
CA GLU A 39 8.57 3.09 -2.04
C GLU A 39 7.16 3.67 -2.17
N ILE A 40 6.52 3.47 -3.32
CA ILE A 40 5.12 3.90 -3.54
C ILE A 40 4.18 3.14 -2.60
N ALA A 41 4.33 1.82 -2.47
CA ALA A 41 3.51 0.99 -1.59
C ALA A 41 3.60 1.43 -0.13
N ARG A 42 4.80 1.81 0.34
CA ARG A 42 5.01 2.33 1.70
C ARG A 42 4.21 3.61 1.95
N ASP A 43 4.28 4.55 1.02
CA ASP A 43 3.60 5.85 1.15
C ASP A 43 2.08 5.69 1.10
N VAL A 44 1.58 4.82 0.22
CA VAL A 44 0.15 4.45 0.14
C VAL A 44 -0.30 3.76 1.43
N ALA A 45 0.45 2.77 1.92
CA ALA A 45 0.13 2.07 3.16
C ALA A 45 0.01 3.02 4.35
N LYS A 46 0.95 3.98 4.46
CA LYS A 46 0.91 4.99 5.52
C LYS A 46 -0.37 5.81 5.47
N LYS A 47 -0.73 6.34 4.29
CA LYS A 47 -1.96 7.14 4.11
C LYS A 47 -3.23 6.35 4.44
N LEU A 48 -3.30 5.08 4.01
CA LEU A 48 -4.46 4.21 4.28
C LEU A 48 -4.59 3.89 5.78
N ILE A 49 -3.48 3.60 6.46
CA ILE A 49 -3.47 3.34 7.90
C ILE A 49 -3.86 4.60 8.69
N GLU A 50 -3.37 5.78 8.27
CA GLU A 50 -3.72 7.07 8.88
C GLU A 50 -5.20 7.41 8.65
N ALA A 51 -5.72 7.19 7.44
CA ALA A 51 -7.13 7.40 7.12
C ALA A 51 -8.05 6.45 7.91
N GLY A 52 -7.68 5.18 8.03
CA GLY A 52 -8.43 4.20 8.83
C GLY A 52 -8.47 4.54 10.34
N LYS A 53 -7.42 5.19 10.87
CA LYS A 53 -7.42 5.71 12.25
C LYS A 53 -8.36 6.91 12.42
N ASN A 54 -8.53 7.72 11.38
CA ASN A 54 -9.39 8.91 11.42
C ASN A 54 -10.87 8.60 11.13
N GLY A 55 -11.18 7.45 10.51
CA GLY A 55 -12.55 7.00 10.21
C GLY A 55 -13.41 6.61 11.42
N HIS A 56 -12.87 6.65 12.64
CA HIS A 56 -13.58 6.36 13.90
C HIS A 56 -13.85 7.60 14.77
N LYS A 57 -13.83 8.81 14.21
CA LYS A 57 -14.55 9.94 14.83
C LYS A 57 -15.95 10.00 14.23
N ASN A 58 -16.83 9.11 14.70
CA ASN A 58 -18.26 9.28 14.52
C ASN A 58 -18.70 10.41 15.48
N PRO A 59 -19.03 11.63 15.04
CA PRO A 59 -19.73 12.56 15.91
C PRO A 59 -21.09 11.92 16.22
N ARG A 60 -21.33 11.64 17.49
CA ARG A 60 -22.70 11.37 17.99
C ARG A 60 -23.54 12.63 17.86
#